data_AF-A0A2S9FMY5-F1
#
_entry.id   AF-A0A2S9FMY5-F1
#
_cell.length_a   1.000
_cell.length_b   1.000
_cell.length_c   1.000
_cell.angle_alpha   90.00
_cell.angle_beta   90.00
_cell.angle_gamma   90.00
#
_symmetry.space_group_name_H-M   'P 1'
#
loop_
_entity.id
_entity.type
_entity.pdbx_description
1 polymer ?
#
loop_
_entity_poly.entity_id
_entity_poly.type
_entity_poly.pdbx_seq_one_letter_code
_entity_poly.pdbx_strand_id
1 'polypeptide(L)'
;LHHSGSEARLWVLTRRVYEGANLVHAPLFGLARVAAAEHPQLWGGVLDLGDGPLPVAALAQHGHGVVVVRDGTAMTARLADARPAGGAPMTCTPGGTYLITGGTGALGLRIAQRLADLGARRLVLLSRSGLP
;
A
#
# COMPACT_ATOMS: atom_id res chain seq x y z
N LEU A 1 -36.41 22.48 3.39
CA LEU A 1 -35.59 21.72 2.42
C LEU A 1 -35.30 20.36 3.04
N HIS A 2 -36.08 19.34 2.68
CA HIS A 2 -35.97 17.99 3.24
C HIS A 2 -34.64 17.34 2.80
N HIS A 3 -33.77 17.04 3.76
CA HIS A 3 -32.59 16.20 3.55
C HIS A 3 -33.09 14.76 3.37
N SER A 4 -33.29 14.32 2.13
CA SER A 4 -33.51 12.90 1.81
C SER A 4 -32.16 12.21 1.90
N GLY A 5 -31.66 12.02 3.12
CA GLY A 5 -30.38 11.34 3.36
C GLY A 5 -30.52 9.87 3.01
N SER A 6 -30.07 9.46 1.83
CA SER A 6 -29.92 8.03 1.57
C SER A 6 -28.84 7.49 2.50
N GLU A 7 -29.13 6.42 3.25
CA GLU A 7 -28.15 5.60 3.98
C GLU A 7 -27.19 4.83 3.04
N ALA A 8 -26.99 5.33 1.81
CA ALA A 8 -26.18 4.65 0.81
C ALA A 8 -24.71 4.73 1.20
N ARG A 9 -24.07 3.56 1.28
CA ARG A 9 -22.63 3.42 1.51
C ARG A 9 -21.92 3.13 0.20
N LEU A 10 -20.79 3.77 -0.01
CA LEU A 10 -19.91 3.52 -1.15
C LEU A 10 -19.06 2.26 -0.89
N TRP A 11 -19.13 1.32 -1.84
CA TRP A 11 -18.32 0.11 -1.86
C TRP A 11 -17.43 0.11 -3.10
N VAL A 12 -16.16 -0.25 -2.90
CA VAL A 12 -15.19 -0.40 -3.98
C VAL A 12 -14.87 -1.88 -4.15
N LEU A 13 -15.06 -2.39 -5.36
CA LEU A 13 -14.70 -3.75 -5.71
C LEU A 13 -13.38 -3.74 -6.48
N THR A 14 -12.46 -4.57 -6.04
CA THR A 14 -11.17 -4.81 -6.72
C THR A 14 -11.00 -6.30 -6.98
N ARG A 15 -10.08 -6.68 -7.87
CA ARG A 15 -9.78 -8.09 -8.15
C ARG A 15 -8.30 -8.35 -8.03
N ARG A 16 -7.94 -9.36 -7.21
CA ARG A 16 -6.59 -9.91 -7.06
C ARG A 16 -5.50 -8.84 -6.87
N VAL A 17 -5.83 -7.77 -6.15
CA VAL A 17 -4.87 -6.72 -5.77
C VAL A 17 -3.98 -7.22 -4.65
N TYR A 18 -4.53 -7.97 -3.70
CA TYR A 18 -3.80 -8.50 -2.55
C TYR A 18 -2.59 -9.36 -2.94
N GLU A 19 -2.72 -10.18 -3.97
CA GLU A 19 -1.64 -11.04 -4.50
C GLU A 19 -0.69 -10.29 -5.44
N GLY A 20 -0.95 -9.02 -5.75
CA GLY A 20 -0.18 -8.26 -6.72
C GLY A 20 -0.43 -8.63 -8.19
N ALA A 21 -1.49 -9.38 -8.48
CA ALA A 21 -1.85 -9.75 -9.86
C ALA A 21 -2.47 -8.56 -10.62
N ASN A 22 -3.05 -7.57 -9.92
CA ASN A 22 -3.62 -6.38 -10.52
C ASN A 22 -3.27 -5.09 -9.76
N LEU A 23 -1.99 -4.72 -9.78
CA LEU A 23 -1.46 -3.60 -9.00
C LEU A 23 -2.02 -2.22 -9.39
N VAL A 24 -2.66 -2.07 -10.55
CA VAL A 24 -3.22 -0.78 -10.99
C VAL A 24 -4.32 -0.27 -10.05
N HIS A 25 -4.96 -1.17 -9.30
CA HIS A 25 -5.98 -0.85 -8.31
C HIS A 25 -5.45 -0.74 -6.87
N ALA A 26 -4.16 -1.04 -6.63
CA ALA A 26 -3.55 -0.94 -5.30
C ALA A 26 -3.70 0.44 -4.62
N PRO A 27 -3.70 1.59 -5.33
CA PRO A 27 -3.95 2.89 -4.71
C PRO A 27 -5.29 2.97 -3.94
N LEU A 28 -6.30 2.18 -4.35
CA LEU A 28 -7.61 2.14 -3.69
C LEU A 28 -7.52 1.60 -2.26
N PHE A 29 -6.54 0.72 -1.94
CA PHE A 29 -6.32 0.26 -0.56
C PHE A 29 -5.77 1.36 0.35
N GLY A 30 -4.98 2.28 -0.22
CA GLY A 30 -4.53 3.49 0.46
C GLY A 30 -5.69 4.44 0.71
N LEU A 31 -6.42 4.78 -0.35
CA LEU A 31 -7.58 5.67 -0.32
C LEU A 31 -8.64 5.19 0.68
N ALA A 32 -8.97 3.90 0.68
CA ALA A 32 -10.01 3.34 1.52
C ALA A 32 -9.76 3.52 3.02
N ARG A 33 -8.49 3.48 3.45
CA ARG A 33 -8.14 3.72 4.85
C ARG A 33 -8.39 5.17 5.26
N VAL A 34 -8.15 6.12 4.36
CA VAL A 34 -8.44 7.54 4.58
C VAL A 34 -9.94 7.80 4.53
N ALA A 35 -10.63 7.29 3.51
CA ALA A 35 -12.08 7.44 3.36
C ALA A 35 -12.86 6.85 4.54
N ALA A 36 -12.44 5.70 5.07
CA ALA A 36 -13.03 5.11 6.26
C ALA A 36 -12.84 5.99 7.51
N ALA A 37 -11.73 6.73 7.61
CA ALA A 37 -11.44 7.61 8.73
C ALA A 37 -12.15 8.97 8.61
N GLU A 38 -12.20 9.55 7.42
CA GLU A 38 -12.75 10.89 7.19
C GLU A 38 -14.27 10.89 6.97
N HIS A 39 -14.83 9.82 6.38
CA HIS A 39 -16.24 9.72 6.03
C HIS A 39 -16.87 8.37 6.44
N PRO A 40 -16.81 7.97 7.73
CA PRO A 40 -17.29 6.65 8.21
C PRO A 40 -18.78 6.37 7.95
N GLN A 41 -19.59 7.41 7.81
CA GLN A 41 -21.01 7.35 7.51
C GLN A 41 -21.30 7.07 6.03
N LEU A 42 -20.40 7.44 5.11
CA LEU A 42 -20.55 7.23 3.66
C LEU A 42 -19.76 6.04 3.16
N TRP A 43 -18.76 5.58 3.90
CA TRP A 43 -17.86 4.52 3.46
C TRP A 43 -18.36 3.13 3.88
N GLY A 44 -18.47 2.22 2.91
CA GLY A 44 -18.75 0.81 3.13
C GLY A 44 -17.46 0.00 3.33
N GLY A 45 -16.56 0.09 2.36
CA GLY A 45 -15.27 -0.61 2.38
C GLY A 45 -14.73 -0.93 0.99
N VAL A 46 -13.53 -1.53 0.95
CA VAL A 46 -13.00 -2.23 -0.23
C VAL A 46 -13.18 -3.73 -0.06
N LEU A 47 -13.76 -4.39 -1.07
CA LEU A 47 -13.70 -5.84 -1.24
C LEU A 47 -12.75 -6.17 -2.39
N ASP A 48 -11.63 -6.83 -2.08
CA ASP A 48 -10.75 -7.41 -3.09
C ASP A 48 -11.13 -8.86 -3.33
N LEU A 49 -11.59 -9.18 -4.55
CA LEU A 49 -12.22 -10.43 -4.89
C LEU A 49 -11.26 -11.36 -5.65
N GLY A 50 -11.45 -12.67 -5.46
CA GLY A 50 -10.90 -13.69 -6.34
C GLY A 50 -11.74 -13.85 -7.60
N ASP A 51 -11.66 -15.03 -8.22
CA ASP A 51 -12.40 -15.34 -9.45
C ASP A 51 -13.87 -15.77 -9.18
N GLY A 52 -14.24 -15.91 -7.90
CA GLY A 52 -15.59 -16.26 -7.46
C GLY A 52 -16.61 -15.10 -7.52
N PRO A 53 -17.89 -15.38 -7.22
CA PRO A 53 -18.94 -14.38 -7.20
C PRO A 53 -18.76 -13.36 -6.07
N LEU A 54 -19.39 -12.19 -6.23
CA LEU A 54 -19.45 -11.17 -5.17
C LEU A 54 -20.20 -11.73 -3.94
N PRO A 55 -19.58 -11.80 -2.76
CA PRO A 55 -20.28 -12.18 -1.53
C PRO A 55 -21.16 -11.03 -1.05
N VAL A 56 -22.41 -10.98 -1.50
CA VAL A 56 -23.35 -9.89 -1.16
C VAL A 56 -23.49 -9.70 0.36
N ALA A 57 -23.44 -10.78 1.14
CA ALA A 57 -23.49 -10.72 2.61
C ALA A 57 -22.31 -9.93 3.23
N ALA A 58 -21.15 -9.88 2.57
CA ALA A 58 -20.01 -9.09 3.03
C ALA A 58 -20.29 -7.57 2.97
N LEU A 59 -21.22 -7.13 2.11
CA LEU A 59 -21.62 -5.72 2.02
C LEU A 59 -22.39 -5.23 3.26
N ALA A 60 -22.90 -6.14 4.10
CA ALA A 60 -23.50 -5.80 5.38
C ALA A 60 -22.46 -5.52 6.48
N GLN A 61 -21.20 -5.95 6.30
CA GLN A 61 -20.11 -5.76 7.26
C GLN A 61 -19.26 -4.54 6.89
N HIS A 62 -19.55 -3.38 7.45
CA HIS A 62 -18.88 -2.12 7.13
C HIS A 62 -17.92 -1.65 8.24
N GLY A 63 -17.05 -0.68 7.92
CA GLY A 63 -16.06 -0.13 8.87
C GLY A 63 -14.70 -0.81 8.80
N HIS A 64 -14.53 -1.76 7.88
CA HIS A 64 -13.23 -2.30 7.51
C HIS A 64 -12.64 -1.49 6.35
N GLY A 65 -11.36 -1.12 6.44
CA GLY A 65 -10.69 -0.39 5.36
C GLY A 65 -10.60 -1.21 4.08
N VAL A 66 -10.08 -2.44 4.19
CA VAL A 66 -9.95 -3.40 3.09
C VAL A 66 -10.22 -4.81 3.60
N VAL A 67 -11.05 -5.55 2.86
CA VAL A 67 -11.35 -6.97 3.08
C VAL A 67 -11.04 -7.73 1.79
N VAL A 68 -10.27 -8.80 1.92
CA VAL A 68 -9.90 -9.71 0.83
C VAL A 68 -10.78 -10.94 0.94
N VAL A 69 -11.45 -11.32 -0.14
CA VAL A 69 -12.31 -12.51 -0.16
C VAL A 69 -11.76 -13.53 -1.15
N ARG A 70 -11.41 -14.72 -0.66
CA ARG A 70 -10.94 -15.86 -1.46
C ARG A 70 -11.69 -17.11 -1.04
N ASP A 71 -12.29 -17.80 -2.01
CA ASP A 71 -12.99 -19.08 -1.78
C ASP A 71 -13.97 -19.02 -0.59
N GLY A 72 -14.74 -17.93 -0.49
CA GLY A 72 -15.71 -17.69 0.59
C GLY A 72 -15.12 -17.23 1.92
N THR A 73 -13.79 -17.16 2.05
CA THR A 73 -13.10 -16.71 3.26
C THR A 73 -12.80 -15.21 3.17
N ALA A 74 -13.28 -14.44 4.16
CA ALA A 74 -12.99 -13.02 4.29
C ALA A 74 -11.77 -12.81 5.21
N MET A 75 -10.80 -12.04 4.74
CA MET A 75 -9.56 -11.71 5.45
C MET A 75 -9.37 -10.21 5.49
N THR A 76 -8.75 -9.68 6.54
CA THR A 76 -8.42 -8.26 6.65
C THR A 76 -7.02 -8.11 7.23
N ALA A 77 -6.26 -7.14 6.73
CA ALA A 77 -4.91 -6.91 7.22
C ALA A 77 -4.95 -6.38 8.66
N ARG A 78 -4.04 -6.89 9.49
CA ARG A 78 -3.78 -6.39 10.84
C ARG A 78 -2.28 -6.16 10.98
N LEU A 79 -1.93 -5.09 11.68
CA LEU A 79 -0.55 -4.87 12.09
C LEU A 79 -0.23 -5.85 13.22
N ALA A 80 0.93 -6.48 13.12
CA ALA A 80 1.46 -7.38 14.13
C ALA A 80 2.95 -7.06 14.30
N ASP A 81 3.49 -7.41 15.46
CA ASP A 81 4.92 -7.24 15.72
C ASP A 81 5.74 -8.09 14.74
N ALA A 82 6.64 -7.41 14.03
CA ALA A 82 7.57 -8.07 13.13
C ALA A 82 8.79 -8.55 13.92
N ARG A 83 9.07 -9.86 13.87
CA ARG A 83 10.39 -10.35 14.24
C ARG A 83 11.39 -9.96 13.15
N PRO A 84 12.64 -9.57 13.49
CA PRO A 84 13.66 -9.30 12.49
C PRO A 84 13.76 -10.48 11.53
N ALA A 85 13.56 -10.23 10.24
CA ALA A 85 13.80 -11.26 9.24
C ALA A 85 15.30 -11.59 9.26
N GLY A 86 15.64 -12.88 9.39
CA GLY A 86 17.02 -13.37 9.38
C GLY A 86 17.69 -13.31 7.99
N GLY A 87 17.43 -12.25 7.23
CA GLY A 87 17.97 -12.05 5.90
C GLY A 87 19.46 -11.71 5.93
N ALA A 88 20.15 -12.01 4.82
CA ALA A 88 21.53 -11.63 4.65
C ALA A 88 21.69 -10.10 4.73
N PRO A 89 22.77 -9.59 5.35
CA PRO A 89 23.07 -8.17 5.34
C PRO A 89 23.13 -7.64 3.90
N MET A 90 22.65 -6.42 3.70
CA MET A 90 22.82 -5.72 2.42
C MET A 90 24.31 -5.53 2.15
N THR A 91 24.76 -5.95 0.97
CA THR A 91 26.14 -5.77 0.50
C THR A 91 26.14 -4.97 -0.80
N CYS A 92 27.18 -4.18 -1.01
CA CYS A 92 27.40 -3.51 -2.29
C CYS A 92 28.29 -4.38 -3.18
N THR A 93 27.81 -4.75 -4.35
CA THR A 93 28.61 -5.33 -5.42
C THR A 93 29.79 -4.42 -5.78
N PRO A 94 31.02 -4.96 -5.86
CA PRO A 94 32.18 -4.25 -6.36
C PRO A 94 31.93 -3.70 -7.76
N GLY A 95 32.16 -2.40 -7.94
CA GLY A 95 31.85 -1.74 -9.20
C GLY A 95 30.35 -1.72 -9.52
N GLY A 96 29.43 -1.92 -8.58
CA GLY A 96 28.00 -1.67 -8.81
C GLY A 96 27.68 -0.17 -8.98
N THR A 97 26.53 0.15 -9.59
CA THR A 97 25.96 1.50 -9.60
C THR A 97 24.59 1.47 -8.95
N TYR A 98 24.34 2.38 -8.01
CA TYR A 98 23.12 2.40 -7.21
C TYR A 98 22.36 3.71 -7.46
N LEU A 99 21.11 3.59 -7.90
CA LEU A 99 20.22 4.72 -8.18
C LEU A 99 19.30 4.97 -6.98
N ILE A 100 19.22 6.22 -6.53
CA ILE A 100 18.32 6.66 -5.47
C ILE A 100 17.38 7.73 -6.03
N THR A 101 16.09 7.42 -6.09
CA THR A 101 15.04 8.37 -6.47
C THR A 101 14.62 9.20 -5.27
N GLY A 102 14.42 10.52 -5.43
CA GLY A 102 14.35 11.43 -4.30
C GLY A 102 15.69 11.52 -3.56
N GLY A 103 16.80 11.24 -4.28
CA GLY A 103 18.12 11.03 -3.70
C GLY A 103 18.71 12.25 -3.00
N THR A 104 18.24 13.46 -3.33
CA THR A 104 18.64 14.70 -2.67
C THR A 104 17.76 15.08 -1.47
N GLY A 105 16.74 14.28 -1.14
CA GLY A 105 15.91 14.46 0.05
C GLY A 105 16.53 13.89 1.32
N ALA A 106 15.97 14.22 2.49
CA ALA A 106 16.52 13.83 3.80
C ALA A 106 16.78 12.33 3.94
N LEU A 107 15.82 11.48 3.56
CA LEU A 107 16.01 10.03 3.61
C LEU A 107 16.95 9.53 2.50
N GLY A 108 16.88 10.14 1.30
CA GLY A 108 17.74 9.79 0.17
C GLY A 108 19.22 9.95 0.50
N LEU A 109 19.61 11.04 1.15
CA LEU A 109 20.98 11.29 1.58
C LEU A 109 21.44 10.33 2.69
N ARG A 110 20.56 9.99 3.64
CA ARG A 110 20.87 8.99 4.67
C ARG A 110 21.12 7.60 4.06
N ILE A 111 20.33 7.21 3.07
CA ILE A 111 20.54 5.96 2.34
C ILE A 111 21.81 6.03 1.47
N ALA A 112 22.08 7.15 0.81
CA ALA A 112 23.31 7.36 0.05
C ALA A 112 24.56 7.20 0.92
N GLN A 113 24.56 7.80 2.11
CA GLN A 113 25.63 7.63 3.09
C GLN A 113 25.76 6.17 3.51
N ARG A 114 24.66 5.50 3.85
CA ARG A 114 24.69 4.10 4.25
C ARG A 114 25.25 3.20 3.14
N LEU A 115 24.89 3.44 1.89
CA LEU A 115 25.43 2.69 0.75
C LEU A 115 26.92 2.96 0.55
N ALA A 116 27.38 4.20 0.73
CA ALA A 116 28.80 4.55 0.69
C ALA A 116 29.59 3.82 1.79
N ASP A 117 29.06 3.76 3.01
CA ASP A 117 29.65 3.02 4.13
C ASP A 117 29.73 1.51 3.85
N LEU A 118 28.75 0.98 3.09
CA LEU A 118 28.73 -0.42 2.63
C LEU A 118 29.63 -0.66 1.40
N GLY A 119 30.34 0.36 0.91
CA GLY A 119 31.32 0.25 -0.17
C GLY A 119 30.81 0.61 -1.55
N ALA A 120 29.59 1.17 -1.69
CA ALA A 120 29.14 1.71 -2.97
C ALA A 120 30.08 2.83 -3.44
N ARG A 121 30.62 2.69 -4.65
CA ARG A 121 31.52 3.68 -5.27
C ARG A 121 30.85 4.54 -6.33
N ARG A 122 29.70 4.11 -6.83
CA ARG A 122 28.93 4.81 -7.87
C ARG A 122 27.50 4.98 -7.41
N LEU A 123 27.16 6.19 -6.97
CA LEU A 123 25.82 6.57 -6.52
C LEU A 123 25.23 7.57 -7.51
N VAL A 124 24.00 7.32 -7.96
CA VAL A 124 23.23 8.24 -8.79
C VAL A 124 22.06 8.75 -7.98
N LEU A 125 22.08 10.05 -7.66
CA LEU A 125 21.01 10.70 -6.91
C LEU A 125 20.07 11.39 -7.89
N LEU A 126 18.88 10.81 -8.08
CA LEU A 126 17.87 11.36 -8.97
C LEU A 126 16.85 12.17 -8.15
N SER A 127 16.60 13.41 -8.57
CA SER A 127 15.61 14.30 -7.96
C SER A 127 14.98 15.20 -9.01
N ARG A 128 13.72 15.60 -8.77
CA ARG A 128 13.03 16.59 -9.64
C ARG A 128 13.60 18.00 -9.47
N SER A 129 14.07 18.32 -8.27
CA SER A 129 14.54 19.66 -7.91
C SER A 129 16.06 19.79 -7.96
N GLY A 130 16.79 18.72 -8.31
CA GLY A 130 18.26 18.71 -8.32
C GLY A 130 18.88 18.79 -6.92
N LEU A 131 20.16 19.18 -6.88
CA LEU A 131 20.84 19.63 -5.67
C LEU A 131 20.44 21.10 -5.41
N PRO A 132 20.22 21.51 -4.15
CA PRO A 132 20.14 22.93 -3.82
C PRO A 132 21.43 23.67 -4.20
#